data_AF-A0A7V8NT27-F1
#
_entry.id   AF-A0A7V8NT27-F1
#
_cell.length_a   1.000
_cell.length_b   1.000
_cell.length_c   1.000
_cell.angle_alpha   90.00
_cell.angle_beta   90.00
_cell.angle_gamma   90.00
#
_symmetry.space_group_name_H-M   'P 1'
#
loop_
_entity.id
_entity.type
_entity.pdbx_description
1 polymer ?
#
loop_
_entity_poly.entity_id
_entity_poly.type
_entity_poly.pdbx_seq_one_letter_code
_entity_poly.pdbx_strand_id
1 'polypeptide(L)' 'MGLAKAIGGPAFDMNGHMQDRIDERRAAVLLGLPESELRRYSRASGLGHLENDDKGQKVVFTYEELRRLCLLVAQSSK' A
#
# COMPACT_ATOMS: atom_id res chain seq x y z
N MET A 1 33.45 -0.56 -9.97
CA MET A 1 32.28 0.14 -9.41
C MET A 1 31.06 -0.49 -10.06
N GLY A 2 30.21 -1.29 -9.45
CA GLY A 2 29.71 -1.29 -8.08
C GLY A 2 28.19 -1.47 -8.19
N LEU A 3 27.78 -2.74 -8.37
CA LEU A 3 26.43 -3.34 -8.34
C LEU A 3 25.21 -2.41 -8.12
N ALA A 4 24.31 -2.33 -9.10
CA ALA A 4 22.88 -2.09 -8.87
C ALA A 4 22.11 -3.34 -9.29
N LYS A 5 21.77 -4.12 -8.27
CA LYS A 5 21.13 -5.43 -8.32
C LYS A 5 19.71 -5.32 -8.85
N ALA A 6 19.37 -6.22 -9.77
CA ALA A 6 18.04 -6.43 -10.30
C ALA A 6 17.01 -6.57 -9.17
N ILE A 7 15.96 -5.76 -9.24
CA ILE A 7 14.69 -6.03 -8.56
C ILE A 7 13.72 -6.57 -9.61
N GLY A 8 13.87 -7.86 -9.91
CA GLY A 8 12.77 -8.66 -10.41
C GLY A 8 11.72 -8.72 -9.31
N GLY A 9 10.76 -7.80 -9.34
CA GLY A 9 9.57 -7.89 -8.51
C GLY A 9 8.74 -9.09 -8.95
N PRO A 10 8.16 -9.88 -8.02
CA PRO A 10 7.21 -10.91 -8.41
C PRO A 10 6.04 -10.23 -9.12
N ALA A 11 5.79 -10.65 -10.36
CA ALA A 11 4.54 -10.39 -11.04
C ALA A 11 3.45 -11.11 -10.25
N PHE A 12 2.81 -10.39 -9.33
CA PHE A 12 1.60 -10.86 -8.67
C PHE A 12 0.50 -10.84 -9.73
N ASP A 13 0.12 -12.03 -10.20
CA ASP A 13 -1.06 -12.26 -11.02
C ASP A 13 -2.30 -11.64 -10.34
N MET A 14 -2.69 -10.46 -10.81
CA MET A 14 -3.96 -9.81 -10.50
C MET A 14 -5.08 -10.53 -11.25
N ASN A 15 -5.59 -11.63 -10.71
CA ASN A 15 -6.85 -12.18 -11.18
C ASN A 15 -7.63 -12.80 -10.02
N GLY A 16 -8.62 -12.09 -9.49
CA GLY A 16 -9.45 -12.61 -8.40
C GLY A 16 -10.30 -11.56 -7.69
N HIS A 17 -11.27 -11.00 -8.42
CA HIS A 17 -12.34 -10.14 -7.93
C HIS A 17 -12.89 -10.57 -6.55
N MET A 18 -13.03 -9.60 -5.63
CA MET A 18 -13.59 -9.64 -4.25
C MET A 18 -12.60 -9.67 -3.07
N GLN A 19 -11.29 -9.84 -3.27
CA GLN A 19 -10.27 -9.68 -2.20
C GLN A 19 -9.50 -8.35 -2.30
N ASP A 20 -10.04 -7.37 -3.03
CA ASP A 20 -9.34 -6.15 -3.41
C ASP A 20 -9.06 -5.19 -2.25
N ARG A 21 -9.56 -5.46 -1.03
CA ARG A 21 -9.40 -4.58 0.14
C ARG A 21 -8.31 -5.10 1.08
N ILE A 22 -7.29 -4.29 1.27
CA ILE A 22 -6.15 -4.53 2.15
C ILE A 22 -6.25 -3.60 3.34
N ASP A 23 -6.29 -4.14 4.56
CA ASP A 23 -6.27 -3.32 5.78
C ASP A 23 -4.96 -2.55 5.96
N GLU A 24 -5.01 -1.45 6.71
CA GLU A 24 -3.84 -0.59 7.01
C GLU A 24 -2.62 -1.37 7.49
N ARG A 25 -2.83 -2.39 8.32
CA ARG A 25 -1.74 -3.19 8.88
C ARG A 25 -1.07 -4.06 7.81
N ARG A 26 -1.84 -4.75 6.97
CA ARG A 26 -1.30 -5.51 5.83
C ARG A 26 -0.63 -4.60 4.81
N ALA A 27 -1.21 -3.43 4.53
CA ALA A 27 -0.62 -2.44 3.64
C ALA A 27 0.75 -1.95 4.15
N ALA A 28 0.86 -1.66 5.46
CA ALA A 28 2.10 -1.26 6.11
C ALA A 28 3.19 -2.34 5.97
N VAL A 29 2.84 -3.60 6.21
CA VAL A 29 3.75 -4.74 6.03
C VAL A 29 4.19 -4.91 4.57
N LEU A 30 3.25 -4.80 3.62
CA LEU A 30 3.55 -4.95 2.18
C LEU A 30 4.44 -3.83 1.64
N LEU A 31 4.27 -2.61 2.14
CA LEU A 31 5.06 -1.46 1.74
C LEU A 31 6.38 -1.33 2.52
N GLY A 32 6.55 -2.11 3.59
CA GLY A 32 7.70 -1.97 4.49
C GLY A 32 7.71 -0.63 5.23
N LEU A 33 6.53 -0.05 5.46
CA LEU A 33 6.36 1.27 6.09
C LEU A 33 5.63 1.12 7.43
N PRO A 34 5.89 2.00 8.40
CA PRO A 34 5.06 2.06 9.59
C PRO A 34 3.65 2.59 9.22
N GLU A 35 2.63 2.11 9.92
CA GLU A 35 1.23 2.53 9.72
C GLU A 35 1.08 4.06 9.79
N SER A 36 1.85 4.74 10.65
CA SER A 36 1.85 6.20 10.75
C SER A 36 2.26 6.91 9.46
N GLU A 37 3.27 6.39 8.76
CA GLU A 37 3.72 6.94 7.47
C GLU A 37 2.72 6.60 6.38
N LEU A 38 2.20 5.36 6.37
CA LEU A 38 1.14 4.97 5.46
C LEU A 38 -0.08 5.90 5.57
N ARG A 39 -0.50 6.22 6.80
CA ARG A 39 -1.60 7.13 7.07
C ARG A 39 -1.31 8.56 6.62
N ARG A 40 -0.04 8.99 6.68
CA ARG A 40 0.41 10.29 6.16
C ARG A 40 0.34 10.34 4.64
N TYR A 41 0.84 9.32 3.95
CA TYR A 41 0.73 9.22 2.48
C TYR A 41 -0.72 9.09 2.04
N SER A 42 -1.52 8.27 2.72
CA SER A 42 -2.96 8.14 2.54
C SER A 42 -3.66 9.50 2.60
N ARG A 43 -3.41 10.30 3.66
CA ARG A 43 -3.98 11.65 3.79
C ARG A 43 -3.45 12.64 2.76
N ALA A 44 -2.17 12.58 2.43
CA ALA A 44 -1.56 13.49 1.45
C ALA A 44 -2.04 13.24 0.02
N SER A 45 -2.37 11.99 -0.30
CA SER A 45 -2.77 11.56 -1.65
C SER A 45 -4.28 11.33 -1.79
N GLY A 46 -5.04 11.35 -0.69
CA GLY A 46 -6.45 11.02 -0.66
C GLY A 46 -6.74 9.55 -0.97
N LEU A 47 -5.78 8.66 -0.71
CA LEU A 47 -5.89 7.22 -0.98
C LEU A 47 -6.28 6.48 0.30
N GLY A 48 -7.15 5.49 0.21
CA GLY A 48 -7.64 4.72 1.35
C GLY A 48 -9.08 5.07 1.72
N HIS A 49 -9.84 4.02 2.01
CA HIS A 49 -11.25 4.07 2.33
C HIS A 49 -11.47 3.78 3.81
N LEU A 50 -12.31 4.60 4.44
CA LEU A 50 -12.80 4.32 5.79
C LEU A 50 -13.96 3.35 5.69
N GLU A 51 -13.77 2.15 6.21
CA GLU A 51 -14.82 1.17 6.35
C GLU A 51 -15.22 1.01 7.81
N ASN A 52 -16.54 1.02 8.04
CA ASN A 52 -17.11 0.66 9.32
C ASN A 52 -17.27 -0.86 9.33
N ASP A 53 -16.41 -1.53 10.07
CA ASP A 53 -16.53 -2.95 10.40
C ASP A 53 -17.32 -3.09 11.72
N ASP A 54 -17.77 -4.30 12.06
CA ASP A 54 -18.44 -4.61 13.34
C ASP A 54 -17.59 -4.22 14.56
N LYS A 55 -16.28 -4.01 14.36
CA LYS A 55 -15.30 -3.61 15.40
C LYS A 55 -14.90 -2.13 15.36
N GLY A 56 -15.54 -1.32 14.52
CA GLY A 56 -15.28 0.12 14.37
C GLY A 56 -14.71 0.53 13.01
N GLN A 57 -14.30 1.80 12.90
CA GLN A 57 -13.72 2.34 11.68
C GLN A 57 -12.29 1.84 11.46
N LYS A 58 -12.04 1.27 10.29
CA LYS A 58 -10.72 0.86 9.82
C LYS A 58 -10.44 1.48 8.46
N VAL A 59 -9.18 1.82 8.23
CA VAL A 59 -8.73 2.22 6.90
C VAL A 59 -8.40 0.95 6.12
N VAL A 60 -9.00 0.84 4.95
CA VAL A 60 -8.71 -0.21 3.97
C VAL A 60 -8.27 0.43 2.66
N PHE A 61 -7.47 -0.28 1.89
CA PHE A 61 -6.88 0.18 0.65
C PHE A 61 -7.22 -0.79 -0.45
N THR A 62 -7.58 -0.29 -1.61
CA THR A 62 -7.62 -1.13 -2.80
C THR A 62 -6.20 -1.50 -3.22
N TYR A 63 -6.04 -2.61 -3.94
CA TYR A 63 -4.73 -2.98 -4.48
C TYR A 63 -4.17 -1.89 -5.42
N GLU A 64 -5.04 -1.23 -6.19
CA GLU A 64 -4.68 -0.08 -7.03
C GLU A 64 -4.18 1.11 -6.21
N GLU A 65 -4.84 1.45 -5.11
CA GLU A 65 -4.40 2.51 -4.20
C GLU A 65 -3.08 2.14 -3.51
N LEU A 66 -2.93 0.88 -3.09
CA LEU A 66 -1.70 0.37 -2.50
C LEU A 66 -0.53 0.46 -3.48
N ARG A 67 -0.77 0.14 -4.76
CA ARG A 67 0.21 0.28 -5.84
C ARG A 67 0.61 1.74 -6.04
N ARG A 68 -0.34 2.67 -6.00
CA ARG A 68 -0.06 4.12 -6.08
C ARG A 68 0.74 4.60 -4.87
N LEU A 69 0.40 4.15 -3.67
CA LEU A 69 1.15 4.44 -2.45
C LEU A 69 2.59 3.93 -2.54
N CYS A 70 2.81 2.72 -3.06
CA CYS A 70 4.14 2.17 -3.32
C CYS A 70 4.97 3.07 -4.25
N LEU A 71 4.36 3.52 -5.36
CA LEU A 71 5.02 4.41 -6.31
C LEU A 71 5.36 5.79 -5.70
N LEU A 72 4.48 6.33 -4.86
CA LEU A 72 4.69 7.61 -4.18
C LEU A 72 5.83 7.51 -3.17
N VAL A 73 5.87 6.43 -2.39
CA VAL A 73 6.93 6.16 -1.42
C VAL A 73 8.28 5.98 -2.13
N ALA A 74 8.31 5.19 -3.21
CA ALA A 74 9.50 4.99 -4.01
C ALA A 74 10.03 6.30 -4.63
N GLN A 75 9.14 7.21 -5.04
CA GLN A 75 9.51 8.53 -5.57
C GLN A 75 9.94 9.52 -4.48
N SER A 76 9.39 9.40 -3.27
CA SER A 76 9.72 10.24 -2.13
C SER A 76 11.09 9.94 -1.52
N SER A 77 11.75 8.84 -1.90
CA SER A 77 13.07 8.43 -1.41
C SER A 77 14.24 9.14 -2.14
N LYS A 78 14.03 10.37 -2.64
CA LYS A 78 15.03 11.13 -3.40
C LYS A 78 15.52 12.36 -2.64
#